data_AF-A0A1Y2B0I3-F1
#
_entry.id   AF-A0A1Y2B0I3-F1
#
_cell.length_a   1.000
_cell.length_b   1.000
_cell.length_c   1.000
_cell.angle_alpha   90.00
_cell.angle_beta   90.00
_cell.angle_gamma   90.00
#
_symmetry.space_group_name_H-M   'P 1'
#
loop_
_entity.id
_entity.type
_entity.pdbx_description
1 polymer ?
#
loop_
_entity_poly.entity_id
_entity_poly.type
_entity_poly.pdbx_seq_one_letter_code
_entity_poly.pdbx_strand_id
1 'polypeptide(L)'
;MEDNIEIEICETNRRNEQIIINKKHKFNFSFQRKDKSKIYRCTEYKTLNKCKSLIILNDKKEVLKYESLHNHLEKEIDVFISVAKHKIKEEIKKNSIPMDIKPKHIFNAVSQEMGLICPEYSTIRSQIIRNINKQFLPNIKSFDDIPIESKYYKTKRNENFVIFKNTDLIIFQSPFQAYLFSNYHKNIFADGTFYAAPKFSYQLFITRTYVGEFNMFYTTSISILKNKKQSTYETLFKEIKKNANKFRSNTLITTINFHCDFEQEEENLSYNDYQRRTKGTWKKKQKIFSATDEIKILIENYKSKEINLFYNGCNRNELVKLWKDCLIDLNDISINLK
;
A
#
# COMPACT_ATOMS: atom_id res chain seq x y z
N MET A 1 27.51 -43.11 12.13
CA MET A 1 27.39 -41.65 12.28
C MET A 1 25.91 -41.37 12.29
N GLU A 2 25.35 -40.91 13.41
CA GLU A 2 23.95 -40.52 13.48
C GLU A 2 23.75 -39.33 12.54
N ASP A 3 22.96 -39.49 11.49
CA ASP A 3 22.55 -38.38 10.64
C ASP A 3 21.84 -37.37 11.53
N ASN A 4 22.45 -36.19 11.74
CA ASN A 4 21.81 -35.10 12.47
C ASN A 4 20.54 -34.71 11.70
N ILE A 5 19.37 -35.10 12.23
CA ILE A 5 18.07 -34.79 11.64
C ILE A 5 17.75 -33.31 11.92
N GLU A 6 17.82 -32.46 10.89
CA GLU A 6 17.39 -31.06 10.95
C GLU A 6 15.86 -31.01 10.76
N ILE A 7 15.16 -30.47 11.76
CA ILE A 7 13.70 -30.32 11.73
C ILE A 7 13.33 -28.84 11.67
N GLU A 8 12.67 -28.45 10.59
CA GLU A 8 12.05 -27.14 10.46
C GLU A 8 10.54 -27.25 10.62
N ILE A 9 9.95 -26.31 11.37
CA ILE A 9 8.51 -26.28 11.67
C ILE A 9 7.84 -25.30 10.74
N CYS A 10 6.71 -25.74 10.18
CA CYS A 10 5.88 -24.98 9.28
C CYS A 10 4.40 -25.15 9.64
N GLU A 11 3.56 -24.38 8.95
CA GLU A 11 2.11 -24.51 9.03
C GLU A 11 1.56 -24.74 7.63
N THR A 12 0.56 -25.62 7.53
CA THR A 12 -0.25 -25.73 6.31
C THR A 12 -1.12 -24.49 6.11
N ASN A 13 -1.69 -24.33 4.91
CA ASN A 13 -2.68 -23.27 4.64
C ASN A 13 -3.90 -23.29 5.59
N ARG A 14 -4.22 -24.46 6.15
CA ARG A 14 -5.31 -24.66 7.14
C ARG A 14 -4.86 -24.42 8.59
N ARG A 15 -3.64 -23.93 8.80
CA ARG A 15 -2.99 -23.73 10.13
C ARG A 15 -2.73 -25.03 10.90
N ASN A 16 -2.75 -26.18 10.24
CA ASN A 16 -2.30 -27.43 10.84
C ASN A 16 -0.78 -27.48 10.86
N GLU A 17 -0.22 -28.05 11.92
CA GLU A 17 1.22 -28.24 12.10
C GLU A 17 1.81 -29.13 11.00
N GLN A 18 2.93 -28.67 10.43
CA GLN A 18 3.70 -29.37 9.40
C GLN A 18 5.18 -29.29 9.79
N ILE A 19 5.94 -30.32 9.49
CA ILE A 19 7.39 -30.32 9.69
C ILE A 19 8.10 -30.69 8.40
N ILE A 20 9.33 -30.21 8.29
CA ILE A 20 10.23 -30.46 7.18
C ILE A 20 11.48 -31.10 7.75
N ILE A 21 11.88 -32.23 7.17
CA ILE A 21 13.07 -32.96 7.59
C ILE A 21 14.15 -32.77 6.54
N ASN A 22 15.33 -32.35 7.00
CA ASN A 22 16.56 -32.19 6.20
C ASN A 22 16.33 -31.40 4.90
N LYS A 23 15.37 -30.47 4.89
CA LYS A 23 14.95 -29.67 3.71
C LYS A 23 14.54 -30.51 2.48
N LYS A 24 14.24 -31.80 2.66
CA LYS A 24 13.98 -32.77 1.58
C LYS A 24 12.54 -33.25 1.53
N HIS A 25 11.93 -33.46 2.69
CA HIS A 25 10.60 -34.08 2.79
C HIS A 25 9.68 -33.33 3.75
N LYS A 26 8.40 -33.24 3.37
CA LYS A 26 7.32 -32.63 4.16
C LYS A 26 6.50 -33.69 4.88
N PHE A 27 6.20 -33.45 6.14
CA PHE A 27 5.34 -34.30 6.95
C PHE A 27 4.22 -33.50 7.60
N ASN A 28 2.99 -33.97 7.44
CA ASN A 28 1.83 -33.37 8.10
C ASN A 28 1.62 -34.04 9.46
N PHE A 29 1.23 -33.24 10.45
CA PHE A 29 0.73 -33.78 11.70
C PHE A 29 -0.45 -34.72 11.44
N SER A 30 -0.42 -35.89 12.08
CA SER A 30 -1.46 -36.90 11.98
C SER A 30 -2.31 -36.94 13.25
N PHE A 31 -1.72 -37.28 14.39
CA PHE A 31 -2.40 -37.33 15.69
C PHE A 31 -1.38 -37.38 16.84
N GLN A 32 -1.88 -37.15 18.05
CA GLN A 32 -1.11 -37.21 19.29
C GLN A 32 -1.44 -38.50 20.05
N ARG A 33 -0.42 -39.14 20.63
CA ARG A 33 -0.53 -40.34 21.46
C ARG A 33 -0.83 -39.98 22.92
N LYS A 34 -1.16 -40.98 23.74
CA LYS A 34 -1.44 -40.83 25.18
C LYS A 34 -0.25 -40.30 25.99
N ASP A 35 0.97 -40.66 25.57
CA ASP A 35 2.24 -40.17 26.12
C ASP A 35 2.61 -38.76 25.63
N LYS A 36 1.65 -38.07 25.00
CA LYS A 36 1.76 -36.74 24.36
C LYS A 36 2.67 -36.68 23.13
N SER A 37 3.34 -37.77 22.75
CA SER A 37 4.15 -37.77 21.53
C SER A 37 3.28 -37.55 20.28
N LYS A 38 3.82 -36.78 19.32
CA LYS A 38 3.13 -36.39 18.09
C LYS A 38 3.66 -37.21 16.92
N ILE A 39 2.73 -37.75 16.12
CA ILE A 39 3.06 -38.49 14.91
C ILE A 39 2.84 -37.61 13.69
N TYR A 40 3.83 -37.58 12.81
CA TYR A 40 3.76 -36.91 11.51
C TYR A 40 3.97 -37.92 10.40
N ARG A 41 3.21 -37.79 9.31
CA ARG A 41 3.27 -38.66 8.14
C ARG A 41 3.67 -37.87 6.91
N CYS A 42 4.48 -38.47 6.02
CA CYS A 42 4.89 -37.83 4.78
C CYS A 42 3.67 -37.33 4.00
N THR A 43 3.73 -36.14 3.39
CA THR A 43 2.62 -35.56 2.63
C THR A 43 2.11 -36.45 1.49
N GLU A 44 2.97 -37.33 0.97
CA GLU A 44 2.70 -38.25 -0.13
C GLU A 44 2.01 -39.56 0.33
N TYR A 45 1.65 -39.70 1.61
CA TYR A 45 1.00 -40.92 2.12
C TYR A 45 -0.39 -41.18 1.52
N LYS A 46 -1.07 -40.11 1.10
CA LYS A 46 -2.41 -40.15 0.48
C LYS A 46 -2.40 -40.00 -1.03
N THR A 47 -1.24 -39.78 -1.63
CA THR A 47 -1.11 -39.64 -3.09
C THR A 47 -0.94 -41.02 -3.73
N LEU A 48 -0.79 -41.07 -5.06
CA LEU A 48 -0.50 -42.32 -5.77
C LEU A 48 0.75 -43.03 -5.25
N ASN A 49 1.70 -42.27 -4.69
CA ASN A 49 2.89 -42.81 -4.07
C ASN A 49 2.57 -43.67 -2.84
N LYS A 50 1.52 -43.36 -2.06
CA LYS A 50 1.17 -44.08 -0.82
C LYS A 50 2.38 -44.25 0.12
N CYS A 51 3.18 -43.18 0.24
CA CYS A 51 4.42 -43.18 1.01
C CYS A 51 4.18 -43.57 2.48
N LYS A 52 5.03 -44.45 3.02
CA LYS A 52 4.88 -45.00 4.38
C LYS A 52 5.75 -44.29 5.42
N SER A 53 6.58 -43.33 5.01
CA SER A 53 7.45 -42.59 5.92
C SER A 53 6.69 -41.88 7.02
N LEU A 54 7.16 -42.04 8.25
CA LEU A 54 6.62 -41.39 9.44
C LEU A 54 7.73 -40.96 10.40
N ILE A 55 7.44 -39.96 11.21
CA ILE A 55 8.29 -39.51 12.30
C ILE A 55 7.45 -39.27 13.55
N ILE A 56 8.03 -39.57 14.71
CA ILE A 56 7.43 -39.40 16.02
C ILE A 56 8.31 -38.44 16.81
N LEU A 57 7.72 -37.34 17.26
CA LEU A 57 8.39 -36.34 18.07
C LEU A 57 7.80 -36.31 19.49
N ASN A 58 8.61 -36.02 20.49
CA ASN A 58 8.11 -35.75 21.84
C ASN A 58 7.57 -34.30 21.98
N ASP A 59 7.10 -33.93 23.16
CA ASP A 59 6.61 -32.56 23.44
C ASP A 59 7.68 -31.48 23.25
N LYS A 60 8.96 -31.83 23.45
CA LYS A 60 10.12 -30.96 23.20
C LYS A 60 10.56 -30.95 21.74
N LYS A 61 9.86 -31.67 20.86
CA LYS A 61 10.15 -31.83 19.43
C LYS A 61 11.44 -32.59 19.11
N GLU A 62 11.94 -33.37 20.05
CA GLU A 62 13.05 -34.29 19.83
C GLU A 62 12.54 -35.56 19.14
N VAL A 63 13.38 -36.16 18.29
CA VAL A 63 13.01 -37.36 17.51
C VAL A 63 13.00 -38.58 18.42
N LEU A 64 11.82 -39.17 18.63
CA LEU A 64 11.69 -40.46 19.31
C LEU A 64 11.87 -41.63 18.34
N LYS A 65 11.38 -41.46 17.10
CA LYS A 65 11.50 -42.46 16.04
C LYS A 65 11.35 -41.82 14.67
N TYR A 66 12.21 -42.20 13.72
CA TYR A 66 12.06 -41.82 12.32
C TYR A 66 12.13 -43.06 11.43
N GLU A 67 11.06 -43.31 10.66
CA GLU A 67 11.00 -44.37 9.66
C GLU A 67 11.05 -43.73 8.26
N SER A 68 12.23 -43.72 7.64
CA SER A 68 12.49 -43.08 6.34
C SER A 68 12.16 -44.00 5.16
N LEU A 69 10.90 -44.44 5.05
CA LEU A 69 10.42 -45.37 4.01
C LEU A 69 9.84 -44.62 2.78
N HIS A 70 10.64 -43.73 2.20
CA HIS A 70 10.20 -42.91 1.06
C HIS A 70 10.29 -43.71 -0.23
N ASN A 71 9.25 -43.62 -1.05
CA ASN A 71 9.16 -44.29 -2.35
C ASN A 71 8.94 -43.29 -3.51
N HIS A 72 9.30 -42.04 -3.27
CA HIS A 72 9.24 -40.95 -4.24
C HIS A 72 10.51 -40.11 -4.11
N LEU A 73 10.83 -39.38 -5.17
CA LEU A 73 11.97 -38.47 -5.19
C LEU A 73 11.82 -37.32 -4.17
N GLU A 74 12.95 -36.77 -3.78
CA GLU A 74 13.05 -35.56 -2.96
C GLU A 74 12.44 -34.38 -3.73
N LYS A 75 11.70 -33.52 -3.02
CA LYS A 75 11.03 -32.35 -3.60
C LYS A 75 11.58 -31.07 -2.98
N GLU A 76 12.90 -30.91 -3.04
CA GLU A 76 13.63 -29.84 -2.35
C GLU A 76 13.03 -28.46 -2.67
N ILE A 77 12.81 -28.14 -3.96
CA ILE A 77 12.22 -26.85 -4.37
C ILE A 77 10.84 -26.62 -3.71
N ASP A 78 9.96 -27.62 -3.71
CA ASP A 78 8.64 -27.50 -3.10
C ASP A 78 8.70 -27.37 -1.57
N VAL A 79 9.72 -27.96 -0.96
CA VAL A 79 10.01 -27.86 0.47
C VAL A 79 10.47 -26.43 0.77
N PHE A 80 11.48 -25.92 0.07
CA PHE A 80 11.99 -24.55 0.20
C PHE A 80 10.89 -23.50 0.03
N ILE A 81 10.05 -23.63 -1.00
CA ILE A 81 8.88 -22.76 -1.19
C ILE A 81 7.98 -22.76 0.05
N SER A 82 7.80 -23.90 0.71
CA SER A 82 6.95 -24.04 1.89
C SER A 82 7.58 -23.39 3.13
N VAL A 83 8.88 -23.56 3.32
CA VAL A 83 9.64 -22.86 4.38
C VAL A 83 9.57 -21.35 4.16
N ALA A 84 9.80 -20.88 2.94
CA ALA A 84 9.77 -19.47 2.57
C ALA A 84 8.41 -18.86 2.90
N LYS A 85 7.33 -19.54 2.51
CA LYS A 85 5.97 -19.15 2.84
C LYS A 85 5.75 -19.01 4.35
N HIS A 86 6.28 -19.94 5.14
CA HIS A 86 6.13 -19.91 6.59
C HIS A 86 6.89 -18.74 7.22
N LYS A 87 8.17 -18.56 6.89
CA LYS A 87 8.98 -17.45 7.44
C LYS A 87 8.43 -16.08 7.06
N ILE A 88 7.98 -15.91 5.81
CA ILE A 88 7.29 -14.69 5.37
C ILE A 88 6.05 -14.43 6.22
N LYS A 89 5.26 -15.45 6.52
CA LYS A 89 4.05 -15.30 7.34
C LYS A 89 4.40 -14.89 8.77
N GLU A 90 5.44 -15.46 9.35
CA GLU A 90 5.94 -15.08 10.67
C GLU A 90 6.46 -13.63 10.70
N GLU A 91 7.24 -13.22 9.70
CA GLU A 91 7.70 -11.83 9.57
C GLU A 91 6.53 -10.85 9.43
N ILE A 92 5.51 -11.19 8.64
CA ILE A 92 4.29 -10.36 8.54
C ILE A 92 3.59 -10.31 9.92
N LYS A 93 3.49 -11.40 10.68
CA LYS A 93 2.89 -11.42 12.03
C LYS A 93 3.64 -10.54 13.04
N LYS A 94 4.96 -10.40 12.94
CA LYS A 94 5.76 -9.55 13.83
C LYS A 94 5.47 -8.05 13.65
N ASN A 95 5.01 -7.63 12.47
CA ASN A 95 4.75 -6.22 12.15
C ASN A 95 3.40 -5.77 12.73
N SER A 96 3.40 -4.69 13.51
CA SER A 96 2.21 -4.17 14.21
C SER A 96 1.23 -3.39 13.30
N ILE A 97 1.74 -2.86 12.18
CA ILE A 97 0.98 -2.07 11.20
C ILE A 97 1.14 -2.70 9.81
N PRO A 98 0.10 -3.38 9.30
CA PRO A 98 0.17 -4.06 8.00
C PRO A 98 0.40 -3.14 6.79
N MET A 99 0.03 -1.85 6.92
CA MET A 99 0.16 -0.83 5.85
C MET A 99 1.61 -0.47 5.51
N ASP A 100 2.51 -0.53 6.50
CA ASP A 100 3.91 -0.14 6.34
C ASP A 100 4.79 -1.29 5.81
N ILE A 101 4.18 -2.47 5.66
CA ILE A 101 4.88 -3.67 5.21
C ILE A 101 5.25 -3.54 3.73
N LYS A 102 6.55 -3.45 3.45
CA LYS A 102 7.09 -3.52 2.08
C LYS A 102 7.34 -4.98 1.68
N PRO A 103 6.58 -5.56 0.72
CA PRO A 103 6.71 -6.97 0.35
C PRO A 103 8.12 -7.39 -0.06
N LYS A 104 8.84 -6.53 -0.80
CA LYS A 104 10.20 -6.78 -1.25
C LYS A 104 11.21 -6.82 -0.09
N HIS A 105 10.99 -6.05 0.97
CA HIS A 105 11.85 -6.06 2.15
C HIS A 105 11.72 -7.37 2.92
N ILE A 106 10.49 -7.85 3.15
CA ILE A 106 10.27 -9.16 3.78
C ILE A 106 10.90 -10.26 2.94
N PHE A 107 10.71 -10.22 1.62
CA PHE A 107 11.31 -11.22 0.74
C PHE A 107 12.83 -11.23 0.85
N ASN A 108 13.47 -10.06 0.80
CA ASN A 108 14.93 -9.97 0.91
C ASN A 108 15.43 -10.51 2.25
N ALA A 109 14.76 -10.16 3.36
CA ALA A 109 15.13 -10.65 4.69
C ALA A 109 15.04 -12.19 4.78
N VAL A 110 13.94 -12.78 4.30
CA VAL A 110 13.75 -14.23 4.27
C VAL A 110 14.71 -14.91 3.28
N SER A 111 14.96 -14.28 2.12
CA SER A 111 15.85 -14.82 1.09
C SER A 111 17.30 -14.87 1.56
N GLN A 112 17.77 -13.87 2.31
CA GLN A 112 19.11 -13.87 2.90
C GLN A 112 19.29 -15.03 3.88
N GLU A 113 18.27 -15.32 4.68
CA GLU A 113 18.28 -16.46 5.62
C GLU A 113 18.25 -17.82 4.90
N MET A 114 17.69 -17.88 3.69
CA MET A 114 17.50 -19.12 2.92
C MET A 114 18.62 -19.46 1.96
N GLY A 115 19.47 -18.50 1.60
CA GLY A 115 20.56 -18.71 0.64
C GLY A 115 20.08 -18.96 -0.80
N LEU A 116 20.86 -19.72 -1.57
CA LEU A 116 20.75 -19.85 -3.03
C LEU A 116 19.48 -20.55 -3.55
N ILE A 117 18.67 -21.15 -2.67
CA ILE A 117 17.51 -21.99 -3.07
C ILE A 117 16.17 -21.26 -2.89
N CYS A 118 16.21 -19.95 -2.61
CA CYS A 118 15.00 -19.15 -2.48
C CYS A 118 14.31 -18.97 -3.85
N PRO A 119 12.99 -19.24 -3.98
CA PRO A 119 12.24 -18.98 -5.21
C PRO A 119 12.26 -17.50 -5.56
N GLU A 120 12.17 -17.19 -6.87
CA GLU A 120 12.13 -15.80 -7.32
C GLU A 120 11.00 -14.99 -6.66
N TYR A 121 11.27 -13.72 -6.39
CA TYR A 121 10.27 -12.80 -5.82
C TYR A 121 8.96 -12.80 -6.61
N SER A 122 9.05 -12.86 -7.95
CA SER A 122 7.91 -12.95 -8.87
C SER A 122 6.93 -14.07 -8.48
N THR A 123 7.47 -15.23 -8.09
CA THR A 123 6.72 -16.45 -7.76
C THR A 123 5.93 -16.33 -6.46
N ILE A 124 6.44 -15.55 -5.50
CA ILE A 124 5.84 -15.45 -4.16
C ILE A 124 5.23 -14.08 -3.82
N ARG A 125 5.46 -13.05 -4.65
CA ARG A 125 4.93 -11.68 -4.48
C ARG A 125 3.43 -11.66 -4.21
N SER A 126 2.65 -12.33 -5.05
CA SER A 126 1.18 -12.37 -4.94
C SER A 126 0.73 -12.97 -3.60
N GLN A 127 1.49 -13.91 -3.05
CA GLN A 127 1.19 -14.54 -1.77
C GLN A 127 1.55 -13.63 -0.60
N ILE A 128 2.69 -12.93 -0.67
CA ILE A 128 3.06 -11.89 0.32
C ILE A 128 1.93 -10.85 0.40
N ILE A 129 1.50 -10.33 -0.75
CA ILE A 129 0.39 -9.37 -0.83
C ILE A 129 -0.89 -9.95 -0.23
N ARG A 130 -1.27 -11.18 -0.58
CA ARG A 130 -2.47 -11.84 -0.01
C ARG A 130 -2.37 -12.01 1.52
N ASN A 131 -1.20 -12.33 2.05
CA ASN A 131 -1.01 -12.52 3.49
C ASN A 131 -1.01 -11.19 4.26
N ILE A 132 -0.39 -10.13 3.72
CA ILE A 132 -0.54 -8.76 4.23
C ILE A 132 -2.03 -8.39 4.22
N ASN A 133 -2.71 -8.67 3.12
CA ASN A 133 -4.13 -8.33 2.98
C ASN A 133 -5.03 -9.05 3.99
N LYS A 134 -4.67 -10.28 4.41
CA LYS A 134 -5.39 -11.02 5.46
C LYS A 134 -5.22 -10.42 6.86
N GLN A 135 -4.19 -9.60 7.09
CA GLN A 135 -4.01 -8.91 8.37
C GLN A 135 -4.81 -7.62 8.46
N PHE A 136 -5.28 -7.07 7.34
CA PHE A 136 -6.26 -5.98 7.40
C PHE A 136 -7.54 -6.50 8.03
N LEU A 137 -8.23 -5.63 8.77
CA LEU A 137 -9.59 -5.92 9.24
C LEU A 137 -10.46 -6.37 8.06
N PRO A 138 -11.55 -7.13 8.30
CA PRO A 138 -12.50 -7.46 7.26
C PRO A 138 -12.84 -6.21 6.45
N ASN A 139 -12.89 -6.35 5.13
CA ASN A 139 -13.28 -5.27 4.23
C ASN A 139 -14.56 -4.62 4.78
N ILE A 140 -14.46 -3.37 5.22
CA ILE A 140 -15.62 -2.55 5.59
C ILE A 140 -16.48 -2.47 4.32
N LYS A 141 -17.67 -3.09 4.35
CA LYS A 141 -18.55 -3.18 3.17
C LYS A 141 -19.57 -2.06 3.15
N SER A 142 -19.99 -1.61 4.33
CA SER A 142 -20.94 -0.53 4.52
C SER A 142 -20.39 0.54 5.46
N PHE A 143 -21.00 1.72 5.40
CA PHE A 143 -20.67 2.81 6.31
C PHE A 143 -20.91 2.44 7.79
N ASP A 144 -21.93 1.61 8.04
CA ASP A 144 -22.34 1.22 9.38
C ASP A 144 -21.35 0.20 10.00
N ASP A 145 -20.57 -0.49 9.17
CA ASP A 145 -19.49 -1.41 9.60
C ASP A 145 -18.24 -0.68 10.11
N ILE A 146 -18.13 0.64 9.90
CA ILE A 146 -16.99 1.42 10.44
C ILE A 146 -17.06 1.31 11.97
N PRO A 147 -15.97 0.96 12.68
CA PRO A 147 -16.03 0.87 14.15
C PRO A 147 -16.15 2.25 14.80
N ILE A 148 -16.63 2.32 16.06
CA ILE A 148 -16.62 3.57 16.84
C ILE A 148 -15.22 3.83 17.41
N GLU A 149 -14.56 2.77 17.85
CA GLU A 149 -13.20 2.81 18.37
C GLU A 149 -12.28 1.91 17.55
N SER A 150 -11.05 2.37 17.33
CA SER A 150 -10.06 1.61 16.58
C SER A 150 -8.65 2.02 16.96
N LYS A 151 -7.73 1.07 16.98
CA LYS A 151 -6.29 1.36 17.12
C LYS A 151 -5.77 2.30 16.02
N TYR A 152 -6.46 2.34 14.87
CA TYR A 152 -6.13 3.22 13.75
C TYR A 152 -6.65 4.65 13.91
N TYR A 153 -7.45 4.94 14.94
CA TYR A 153 -7.94 6.29 15.23
C TYR A 153 -7.00 7.09 16.12
N LYS A 154 -5.79 6.58 16.33
CA LYS A 154 -4.75 7.22 17.13
C LYS A 154 -3.59 7.68 16.26
N THR A 155 -3.08 8.88 16.53
CA THR A 155 -1.85 9.38 15.91
C THR A 155 -0.61 8.64 16.44
N LYS A 156 0.56 8.89 15.83
CA LYS A 156 1.86 8.40 16.37
C LYS A 156 2.13 8.90 17.80
N ARG A 157 1.47 9.98 18.23
CA ARG A 157 1.53 10.53 19.60
C ARG A 157 0.44 9.98 20.52
N ASN A 158 -0.27 8.92 20.09
CA ASN A 158 -1.38 8.29 20.82
C ASN A 158 -2.59 9.21 21.05
N GLU A 159 -2.75 10.25 20.21
CA GLU A 159 -3.88 11.18 20.28
C GLU A 159 -5.04 10.67 19.42
N ASN A 160 -6.27 10.73 19.94
CA ASN A 160 -7.44 10.42 19.13
C ASN A 160 -7.67 11.51 18.09
N PHE A 161 -7.93 11.10 16.85
CA PHE A 161 -8.25 12.04 15.76
C PHE A 161 -9.62 11.80 15.12
N VAL A 162 -10.38 10.80 15.55
CA VAL A 162 -11.82 10.73 15.25
C VAL A 162 -12.56 11.57 16.28
N ILE A 163 -13.29 12.59 15.83
CA ILE A 163 -13.96 13.54 16.73
C ILE A 163 -15.49 13.41 16.72
N PHE A 164 -16.05 12.84 15.66
CA PHE A 164 -17.49 12.68 15.51
C PHE A 164 -17.80 11.52 14.56
N LYS A 165 -18.87 10.79 14.87
CA LYS A 165 -19.44 9.76 14.01
C LYS A 165 -20.95 9.67 14.25
N ASN A 166 -21.73 9.65 13.17
CA ASN A 166 -23.14 9.25 13.16
C ASN A 166 -23.41 8.28 12.00
N THR A 167 -24.67 8.12 11.59
CA THR A 167 -25.09 7.22 10.49
C THR A 167 -24.66 7.67 9.09
N ASP A 168 -24.30 8.94 8.92
CA ASP A 168 -24.06 9.57 7.62
C ASP A 168 -22.70 10.24 7.48
N LEU A 169 -21.99 10.43 8.59
CA LEU A 169 -20.81 11.26 8.68
C LEU A 169 -19.84 10.71 9.72
N ILE A 170 -18.56 10.66 9.34
CA ILE A 170 -17.44 10.49 10.25
C ILE A 170 -16.42 11.61 10.00
N ILE A 171 -15.94 12.22 11.07
CA ILE A 171 -15.02 13.37 11.01
C ILE A 171 -13.70 12.99 11.67
N PHE A 172 -12.63 13.18 10.90
CA PHE A 172 -11.25 13.04 11.32
C PHE A 172 -10.61 14.42 11.44
N GLN A 173 -10.19 14.76 12.65
CA GLN A 173 -9.45 15.97 12.97
C GLN A 173 -8.55 15.71 14.18
N SER A 174 -7.24 15.68 13.97
CA SER A 174 -6.26 15.58 15.07
C SER A 174 -6.18 16.89 15.88
N PRO A 175 -5.62 16.86 17.10
CA PRO A 175 -5.40 18.08 17.89
C PRO A 175 -4.61 19.17 17.12
N PHE A 176 -3.58 18.78 16.38
CA PHE A 176 -2.80 19.69 15.54
C PHE A 176 -3.66 20.31 14.43
N GLN A 177 -4.50 19.51 13.77
CA GLN A 177 -5.40 20.01 12.73
C GLN A 177 -6.48 20.95 13.28
N ALA A 178 -7.00 20.66 14.48
CA ALA A 178 -7.92 21.53 15.19
C ALA A 178 -7.27 22.87 15.58
N TYR A 179 -6.01 22.83 16.02
CA TYR A 179 -5.21 24.03 16.26
C TYR A 179 -5.03 24.87 14.99
N LEU A 180 -4.67 24.24 13.86
CA LEU A 180 -4.55 24.95 12.58
C LEU A 180 -5.88 25.56 12.14
N PHE A 181 -6.96 24.80 12.23
CA PHE A 181 -8.31 25.31 11.95
C PHE A 181 -8.65 26.49 12.84
N SER A 182 -8.31 26.41 14.13
CA SER A 182 -8.62 27.42 15.13
C SER A 182 -7.89 28.74 14.94
N ASN A 183 -6.61 28.70 14.55
CA ASN A 183 -5.75 29.89 14.47
C ASN A 183 -5.65 30.48 13.06
N TYR A 184 -5.93 29.68 12.02
CA TYR A 184 -5.89 30.10 10.62
C TYR A 184 -7.28 30.01 9.97
N HIS A 185 -8.38 30.29 10.69
CA HIS A 185 -9.76 30.15 10.16
C HIS A 185 -10.21 31.22 9.17
N LYS A 186 -9.41 32.26 8.89
CA LYS A 186 -9.84 33.40 8.07
C LYS A 186 -10.26 32.98 6.66
N ASN A 187 -9.52 32.06 6.05
CA ASN A 187 -9.86 31.47 4.76
C ASN A 187 -9.88 29.95 4.92
N ILE A 188 -11.05 29.34 4.75
CA ILE A 188 -11.20 27.89 4.75
C ILE A 188 -11.45 27.47 3.32
N PHE A 189 -10.64 26.55 2.86
CA PHE A 189 -10.74 25.93 1.54
C PHE A 189 -11.32 24.54 1.73
N ALA A 190 -12.31 24.18 0.94
CA ALA A 190 -12.94 22.88 1.04
C ALA A 190 -13.14 22.27 -0.34
N ASP A 191 -12.88 20.98 -0.42
CA ASP A 191 -13.08 20.20 -1.63
C ASP A 191 -13.60 18.80 -1.28
N GLY A 192 -14.38 18.23 -2.20
CA GLY A 192 -14.95 16.89 -2.10
C GLY A 192 -14.43 16.01 -3.22
N THR A 193 -13.68 14.96 -2.88
CA THR A 193 -13.24 13.98 -3.87
C THR A 193 -14.12 12.73 -3.85
N PHE A 194 -14.62 12.36 -5.02
CA PHE A 194 -15.38 11.13 -5.25
C PHE A 194 -14.47 9.94 -5.52
N TYR A 195 -13.33 10.17 -6.17
CA TYR A 195 -12.40 9.12 -6.59
C TYR A 195 -11.73 8.43 -5.40
N ALA A 196 -11.36 9.19 -4.36
CA ALA A 196 -10.75 8.64 -3.15
C ALA A 196 -11.77 8.21 -2.08
N ALA A 197 -13.07 8.43 -2.31
CA ALA A 197 -14.12 8.04 -1.39
C ALA A 197 -14.29 6.51 -1.35
N PRO A 198 -14.49 5.90 -0.17
CA PRO A 198 -14.92 4.51 -0.09
C PRO A 198 -16.19 4.24 -0.91
N LYS A 199 -16.30 3.07 -1.54
CA LYS A 199 -17.44 2.69 -2.41
C LYS A 199 -18.82 2.84 -1.75
N PHE A 200 -18.88 2.68 -0.43
CA PHE A 200 -20.12 2.79 0.37
C PHE A 200 -20.41 4.22 0.84
N SER A 201 -19.60 5.19 0.45
CA SER A 201 -19.74 6.60 0.80
C SER A 201 -19.90 7.43 -0.46
N TYR A 202 -20.52 8.60 -0.31
CA TYR A 202 -20.74 9.52 -1.41
C TYR A 202 -19.46 10.27 -1.76
N GLN A 203 -18.76 10.82 -0.77
CA GLN A 203 -17.56 11.62 -1.00
C GLN A 203 -16.63 11.61 0.22
N LEU A 204 -15.36 11.86 -0.03
CA LEU A 204 -14.38 12.27 0.97
C LEU A 204 -14.26 13.79 0.93
N PHE A 205 -14.67 14.45 2.01
CA PHE A 205 -14.65 15.91 2.13
C PHE A 205 -13.43 16.35 2.93
N ILE A 206 -12.67 17.30 2.38
CA ILE A 206 -11.42 17.77 2.96
C ILE A 206 -11.56 19.27 3.21
N THR A 207 -11.19 19.72 4.41
CA THR A 207 -11.03 21.14 4.69
C THR A 207 -9.57 21.49 4.88
N ARG A 208 -9.19 22.68 4.46
CA ARG A 208 -7.82 23.18 4.48
C ARG A 208 -7.78 24.63 4.86
N THR A 209 -6.61 25.06 5.30
CA THR A 209 -6.28 26.47 5.48
C THR A 209 -4.88 26.75 4.94
N TYR A 210 -4.65 28.00 4.57
CA TYR A 210 -3.34 28.48 4.19
C TYR A 210 -2.61 29.04 5.39
N VAL A 211 -1.40 28.54 5.65
CA VAL A 211 -0.53 29.01 6.73
C VAL A 211 0.57 29.86 6.12
N GLY A 212 0.49 31.18 6.36
CA GLY A 212 1.32 32.17 5.67
C GLY A 212 2.80 32.05 5.99
N GLU A 213 3.12 31.65 7.22
CA GLU A 213 4.48 31.45 7.71
C GLU A 213 5.25 30.39 6.92
N PHE A 214 4.54 29.39 6.39
CA PHE A 214 5.11 28.31 5.60
C PHE A 214 4.78 28.42 4.11
N ASN A 215 3.99 29.42 3.71
CA ASN A 215 3.46 29.59 2.36
C ASN A 215 2.88 28.29 1.79
N MET A 216 2.10 27.56 2.60
CA MET A 216 1.55 26.25 2.25
C MET A 216 0.12 26.04 2.76
N PHE A 217 -0.62 25.19 2.06
CA PHE A 217 -1.90 24.68 2.51
C PHE A 217 -1.73 23.50 3.45
N TYR A 218 -2.50 23.51 4.54
CA TYR A 218 -2.56 22.43 5.50
C TYR A 218 -3.97 21.88 5.59
N THR A 219 -4.09 20.55 5.64
CA THR A 219 -5.35 19.86 5.88
C THR A 219 -5.77 20.01 7.34
N THR A 220 -6.96 20.53 7.55
CA THR A 220 -7.53 20.84 8.87
C THR A 220 -8.64 19.88 9.28
N SER A 221 -9.24 19.16 8.35
CA SER A 221 -10.08 18.00 8.63
C SER A 221 -10.25 17.13 7.40
N ILE A 222 -10.58 15.87 7.62
CA ILE A 222 -10.99 14.91 6.60
C ILE A 222 -12.30 14.28 7.09
N SER A 223 -13.30 14.18 6.23
CA SER A 223 -14.59 13.59 6.60
C SER A 223 -15.09 12.65 5.51
N ILE A 224 -15.70 11.54 5.90
CA ILE A 224 -16.37 10.62 4.97
C ILE A 224 -17.87 10.87 5.10
N LEU A 225 -18.51 11.24 3.98
CA LEU A 225 -19.93 11.55 3.94
C LEU A 225 -20.66 10.46 3.16
N LYS A 226 -21.73 9.92 3.74
CA LYS A 226 -22.63 8.94 3.12
C LYS A 226 -23.59 9.58 2.11
N ASN A 227 -23.84 10.89 2.22
CA ASN A 227 -24.80 11.63 1.39
C ASN A 227 -24.39 13.09 1.17
N LYS A 228 -25.11 13.82 0.28
CA LYS A 228 -24.92 15.25 -0.01
C LYS A 228 -25.99 16.16 0.64
N LYS A 229 -26.62 15.73 1.74
CA LYS A 229 -27.68 16.54 2.38
C LYS A 229 -27.07 17.75 3.08
N GLN A 230 -27.75 18.90 3.00
CA GLN A 230 -27.32 20.13 3.68
C GLN A 230 -27.10 19.91 5.19
N SER A 231 -28.00 19.19 5.86
CA SER A 231 -27.89 18.87 7.28
C SER A 231 -26.61 18.12 7.65
N THR A 232 -26.08 17.29 6.75
CA THR A 232 -24.81 16.56 6.93
C THR A 232 -23.64 17.53 6.97
N TYR A 233 -23.60 18.51 6.06
CA TYR A 233 -22.55 19.53 6.04
C TYR A 233 -22.65 20.51 7.22
N GLU A 234 -23.87 20.90 7.60
CA GLU A 234 -24.10 21.72 8.80
C GLU A 234 -23.57 21.03 10.06
N THR A 235 -23.86 19.73 10.21
CA THR A 235 -23.35 18.90 11.31
C THR A 235 -21.82 18.81 11.26
N LEU A 236 -21.23 18.60 10.08
CA LEU A 236 -19.79 18.58 9.87
C LEU A 236 -19.11 19.86 10.38
N PHE A 237 -19.57 21.02 9.93
CA PHE A 237 -18.96 22.29 10.34
C PHE A 237 -19.22 22.62 11.79
N LYS A 238 -20.39 22.25 12.33
CA LYS A 238 -20.70 22.42 13.76
C LYS A 238 -19.70 21.67 14.64
N GLU A 239 -19.45 20.39 14.33
CA GLU A 239 -18.56 19.56 15.14
C GLU A 239 -17.08 19.91 14.96
N ILE A 240 -16.64 20.25 13.74
CA ILE A 240 -15.29 20.78 13.49
C ILE A 240 -15.04 22.07 14.30
N LYS A 241 -15.98 23.03 14.24
CA LYS A 241 -15.86 24.30 14.99
C LYS A 241 -15.84 24.06 16.49
N LYS A 242 -16.73 23.19 16.99
CA LYS A 242 -16.80 22.81 18.40
C LYS A 242 -15.47 22.20 18.89
N ASN A 243 -14.84 21.35 18.09
CA ASN A 243 -13.56 20.77 18.45
C ASN A 243 -12.41 21.79 18.38
N ALA A 244 -12.39 22.65 17.36
CA ALA A 244 -11.39 23.72 17.21
C ALA A 244 -11.45 24.75 18.34
N ASN A 245 -12.64 25.06 18.87
CA ASN A 245 -12.82 26.02 19.98
C ASN A 245 -12.03 25.63 21.24
N LYS A 246 -11.70 24.35 21.44
CA LYS A 246 -10.84 23.91 22.55
C LYS A 246 -9.41 24.49 22.48
N PHE A 247 -8.99 24.94 21.31
CA PHE A 247 -7.64 25.43 21.03
C PHE A 247 -7.60 26.95 20.81
N ARG A 248 -8.70 27.66 21.07
CA ARG A 248 -8.76 29.13 20.95
C ARG A 248 -8.33 29.81 22.25
N SER A 249 -7.36 30.70 22.15
CA SER A 249 -7.09 31.73 23.16
C SER A 249 -7.97 32.95 22.84
N ASN A 250 -9.22 32.97 23.31
CA ASN A 250 -10.15 34.12 23.32
C ASN A 250 -9.93 35.17 22.22
N THR A 251 -10.53 35.01 21.04
CA THR A 251 -10.64 36.13 20.08
C THR A 251 -11.91 36.04 19.25
N LEU A 252 -12.54 37.22 19.07
CA LEU A 252 -13.83 37.45 18.43
C LEU A 252 -13.98 36.81 17.05
N ILE A 253 -15.25 36.54 16.72
CA ILE A 253 -15.72 36.02 15.43
C ILE A 253 -15.25 36.95 14.31
N THR A 254 -14.17 36.56 13.63
CA THR A 254 -13.84 37.10 12.32
C THR A 254 -14.65 36.39 11.25
N THR A 255 -15.07 37.15 10.24
CA THR A 255 -15.71 36.65 9.03
C THR A 255 -14.84 35.56 8.41
N ILE A 256 -15.41 34.36 8.26
CA ILE A 256 -14.74 33.22 7.61
C ILE A 256 -15.06 33.32 6.12
N ASN A 257 -14.04 33.48 5.29
CA ASN A 257 -14.17 33.31 3.86
C ASN A 257 -14.12 31.81 3.56
N PHE A 258 -15.19 31.29 2.95
CA PHE A 258 -15.30 29.90 2.59
C PHE A 258 -15.13 29.74 1.07
N HIS A 259 -14.12 28.98 0.66
CA HIS A 259 -13.78 28.74 -0.74
C HIS A 259 -14.08 27.27 -1.06
N CYS A 260 -14.98 27.03 -2.01
CA CYS A 260 -15.34 25.70 -2.51
C CYS A 260 -14.64 25.39 -3.83
N ASP A 261 -14.64 24.12 -4.23
CA ASP A 261 -14.13 23.64 -5.53
C ASP A 261 -12.65 23.98 -5.76
N PHE A 262 -11.85 23.90 -4.68
CA PHE A 262 -10.41 24.15 -4.70
C PHE A 262 -9.68 22.92 -5.29
N GLU A 263 -9.24 23.01 -6.54
CA GLU A 263 -8.60 21.90 -7.24
C GLU A 263 -7.20 21.58 -6.71
N GLN A 264 -6.82 20.30 -6.82
CA GLN A 264 -5.50 19.80 -6.43
C GLN A 264 -4.33 20.50 -7.15
N GLU A 265 -4.54 20.99 -8.39
CA GLU A 265 -3.54 21.78 -9.12
C GLU A 265 -3.26 23.15 -8.49
N GLU A 266 -4.21 23.69 -7.71
CA GLU A 266 -4.04 24.95 -6.98
C GLU A 266 -3.14 24.79 -5.73
N GLU A 267 -2.89 23.54 -5.26
CA GLU A 267 -1.98 23.27 -4.14
C GLU A 267 -0.51 23.62 -4.44
N ASN A 268 -0.08 23.48 -5.70
CA ASN A 268 1.29 23.76 -6.12
C ASN A 268 1.55 25.26 -6.38
N LEU A 269 0.51 26.09 -6.31
CA LEU A 269 0.59 27.52 -6.55
C LEU A 269 0.70 28.28 -5.23
N SER A 270 1.50 29.35 -5.19
CA SER A 270 1.53 30.22 -4.01
C SER A 270 0.17 30.89 -3.81
N TYR A 271 -0.19 31.21 -2.57
CA TYR A 271 -1.41 31.98 -2.27
C TYR A 271 -1.48 33.31 -3.05
N ASN A 272 -0.34 33.92 -3.35
CA ASN A 272 -0.28 35.11 -4.20
C ASN A 272 -0.71 34.84 -5.64
N ASP A 273 -0.43 33.65 -6.18
CA ASP A 273 -0.85 33.24 -7.52
C ASP A 273 -2.36 32.95 -7.57
N TYR A 274 -2.92 32.36 -6.51
CA TYR A 274 -4.37 32.22 -6.33
C TYR A 274 -5.08 33.58 -6.27
N GLN A 275 -4.57 34.52 -5.45
CA GLN A 275 -5.13 35.88 -5.35
C GLN A 275 -5.08 36.63 -6.69
N ARG A 276 -4.03 36.40 -7.52
CA ARG A 276 -3.94 36.96 -8.87
C ARG A 276 -4.93 36.32 -9.84
N ARG A 277 -5.17 35.00 -9.75
CA ARG A 277 -6.17 34.29 -10.58
C ARG A 277 -7.59 34.74 -10.26
N THR A 278 -7.97 34.76 -8.99
CA THR A 278 -9.32 35.18 -8.53
C THR A 278 -9.60 36.65 -8.85
N LYS A 279 -8.57 37.51 -8.85
CA LYS A 279 -8.66 38.91 -9.27
C LYS A 279 -8.54 39.12 -10.80
N GLY A 280 -8.57 38.05 -11.60
CA GLY A 280 -8.50 38.12 -13.07
C GLY A 280 -7.21 38.73 -13.63
N THR A 281 -6.14 38.81 -12.84
CA THR A 281 -4.96 39.64 -13.14
C THR A 281 -3.89 38.92 -13.97
N TRP A 282 -4.19 37.74 -14.52
CA TRP A 282 -3.24 36.94 -15.29
C TRP A 282 -3.66 36.76 -16.75
N LYS A 283 -2.79 37.18 -17.68
CA LYS A 283 -2.77 36.65 -19.04
C LYS A 283 -2.24 35.21 -18.98
N LYS A 284 -2.87 34.26 -19.68
CA LYS A 284 -2.42 32.85 -19.76
C LYS A 284 -0.91 32.81 -19.98
N LYS A 285 -0.15 32.19 -19.06
CA LYS A 285 1.23 31.78 -19.36
C LYS A 285 1.16 30.84 -20.57
N GLN A 286 1.82 31.19 -21.65
CA GLN A 286 2.19 30.19 -22.65
C GLN A 286 2.99 29.10 -21.93
N LYS A 287 2.65 27.85 -22.23
CA LYS A 287 3.33 26.67 -21.69
C LYS A 287 4.81 26.80 -22.06
N ILE A 288 5.66 27.04 -21.07
CA ILE A 288 7.11 26.94 -21.26
C ILE A 288 7.38 25.45 -21.30
N PHE A 289 7.58 24.92 -22.51
CA PHE A 289 7.98 23.52 -22.68
C PHE A 289 9.36 23.37 -22.03
N SER A 290 9.52 22.35 -21.19
CA SER A 290 10.85 21.99 -20.72
C SER A 290 11.61 21.33 -21.86
N ALA A 291 12.95 21.43 -21.86
CA ALA A 291 13.83 20.69 -22.77
C ALA A 291 13.44 19.20 -22.89
N THR A 292 13.03 18.60 -21.76
CA THR A 292 12.58 17.21 -21.67
C THR A 292 11.24 16.95 -22.34
N ASP A 293 10.34 17.94 -22.38
CA ASP A 293 9.07 17.82 -23.10
C ASP A 293 9.28 17.93 -24.62
N GLU A 294 10.17 18.80 -25.07
CA GLU A 294 10.52 18.93 -26.49
C GLU A 294 11.19 17.66 -27.03
N ILE A 295 12.12 17.08 -26.27
CA ILE A 295 12.74 15.79 -26.58
C ILE A 295 11.68 14.69 -26.66
N LYS A 296 10.73 14.66 -25.72
CA LYS A 296 9.69 13.62 -25.68
C LYS A 296 8.77 13.72 -26.90
N ILE A 297 8.34 14.92 -27.26
CA ILE A 297 7.48 15.17 -28.44
C ILE A 297 8.22 14.78 -29.72
N LEU A 298 9.50 15.15 -29.84
CA LEU A 298 10.32 14.80 -31.00
C LEU A 298 10.42 13.28 -31.17
N ILE A 299 10.71 12.55 -30.09
CA ILE A 299 10.80 11.08 -30.12
C ILE A 299 9.45 10.45 -30.51
N GLU A 300 8.34 10.96 -29.97
CA GLU A 300 6.99 10.47 -30.33
C GLU A 300 6.64 10.70 -31.81
N ASN A 301 7.05 11.84 -32.37
CA ASN A 301 6.88 12.12 -33.80
C ASN A 301 7.67 11.15 -34.67
N TYR A 302 8.93 10.84 -34.30
CA TYR A 302 9.76 9.90 -35.05
C TYR A 302 9.26 8.45 -34.92
N LYS A 303 8.75 8.03 -33.74
CA LYS A 303 8.07 6.74 -33.59
C LYS A 303 6.82 6.63 -34.48
N SER A 304 6.07 7.72 -34.62
CA SER A 304 4.89 7.74 -35.51
C SER A 304 5.29 7.62 -36.99
N LYS A 305 6.40 8.27 -37.40
CA LYS A 305 6.98 8.11 -38.73
C LYS A 305 7.49 6.68 -38.98
N GLU A 306 8.14 6.08 -37.98
CA GLU A 306 8.59 4.69 -38.03
C GLU A 306 7.42 3.72 -38.25
N ILE A 307 6.33 3.89 -37.50
CA ILE A 307 5.10 3.09 -37.67
C ILE A 307 4.56 3.21 -39.10
N ASN A 308 4.48 4.43 -39.64
CA ASN A 308 4.04 4.64 -41.03
C ASN A 308 4.97 4.00 -42.07
N LEU A 309 6.28 3.99 -41.83
CA LEU A 309 7.23 3.33 -42.70
C LEU A 309 7.05 1.82 -42.69
N PHE A 310 6.83 1.21 -41.51
CA PHE A 310 6.53 -0.21 -41.42
C PHE A 310 5.29 -0.61 -42.24
N TYR A 311 4.24 0.22 -42.24
CA TYR A 311 3.04 -0.04 -43.05
C TYR A 311 3.28 0.03 -44.57
N ASN A 312 4.31 0.76 -45.01
CA ASN A 312 4.63 0.96 -46.43
C ASN A 312 5.71 0.00 -46.97
N GLY A 313 6.10 -1.03 -46.21
CA GLY A 313 7.08 -2.02 -46.66
C GLY A 313 8.54 -1.54 -46.58
N CYS A 314 8.90 -0.90 -45.47
CA CYS A 314 10.20 -0.25 -45.28
C CYS A 314 11.42 -1.17 -45.34
N ASN A 315 12.52 -0.67 -45.92
CA ASN A 315 13.84 -1.32 -45.88
C ASN A 315 14.66 -0.82 -44.68
N ARG A 316 15.50 -1.68 -44.10
CA ARG A 316 16.38 -1.39 -42.95
C ARG A 316 17.19 -0.10 -43.11
N ASN A 317 17.63 0.24 -44.32
CA ASN A 317 18.38 1.47 -44.57
C ASN A 317 17.55 2.75 -44.33
N GLU A 318 16.24 2.70 -44.55
CA GLU A 318 15.33 3.82 -44.34
C GLU A 318 15.03 4.03 -42.86
N LEU A 319 14.87 2.94 -42.08
CA LEU A 319 14.78 3.00 -40.62
C LEU A 319 16.05 3.58 -39.99
N VAL A 320 17.21 3.12 -40.46
CA VAL A 320 18.50 3.64 -39.98
C VAL A 320 18.64 5.13 -40.31
N LYS A 321 18.21 5.56 -41.49
CA LYS A 321 18.20 6.98 -41.86
C LYS A 321 17.25 7.79 -40.98
N LEU A 322 16.02 7.32 -40.77
CA LEU A 322 15.03 7.98 -39.94
C LEU A 322 15.54 8.24 -38.50
N TRP A 323 16.13 7.22 -37.88
CA TRP A 323 16.64 7.35 -36.52
C TRP A 323 17.96 8.14 -36.45
N LYS A 324 18.75 8.16 -37.52
CA LYS A 324 19.91 9.07 -37.65
C LYS A 324 19.45 10.53 -37.71
N ASP A 325 18.40 10.83 -38.47
CA ASP A 325 17.83 12.19 -38.56
C ASP A 325 17.26 12.62 -37.20
N CYS A 326 16.57 11.71 -36.48
CA CYS A 326 16.13 11.96 -35.11
C CYS A 326 17.29 12.31 -34.17
N LEU A 327 18.44 11.64 -34.31
CA LEU A 327 19.61 11.89 -33.47
C LEU A 327 20.25 13.26 -33.74
N ILE A 328 20.23 13.72 -34.99
CA ILE A 328 20.70 15.06 -35.39
C ILE A 328 19.79 16.12 -34.76
N ASP A 329 18.47 15.98 -34.92
CA ASP A 329 17.49 16.91 -34.35
C ASP A 329 17.59 16.98 -32.82
N LEU A 330 17.82 15.84 -32.15
CA LEU A 330 18.04 15.78 -30.70
C LEU A 330 19.32 16.51 -30.28
N ASN A 331 20.37 16.42 -31.09
CA ASN A 331 21.64 17.09 -30.81
C ASN A 331 21.50 18.61 -30.96
N ASP A 332 20.73 19.08 -31.94
CA ASP A 332 20.45 20.51 -32.14
C ASP A 332 19.63 21.10 -30.99
N ILE A 333 18.67 20.35 -30.43
CA ILE A 333 17.97 20.73 -29.19
C ILE A 333 18.97 20.85 -28.03
N SER A 334 19.93 19.92 -27.91
CA SER A 334 20.92 19.94 -26.83
C SER A 334 21.91 21.12 -26.91
N ILE A 335 22.21 21.59 -28.12
CA ILE A 335 23.09 22.74 -28.37
C ILE A 335 22.41 24.05 -28.00
N ASN A 336 21.10 24.19 -28.29
CA ASN A 336 20.31 25.39 -27.97
C ASN A 336 19.96 25.54 -26.46
N LEU A 337 20.34 24.57 -25.63
CA LEU A 337 20.11 24.56 -24.18
C LEU A 337 21.35 24.93 -23.35
N LYS A 338 22.51 25.15 -24.00
CA LYS A 338 23.71 25.75 -23.40
C LYS A 338 23.74 27.25 -23.69
#